data_AF-A0A973MJ52-F1
#
_entry.id   AF-A0A973MJ52-F1
#
_cell.length_a   1.000
_cell.length_b   1.000
_cell.length_c   1.000
_cell.angle_alpha   90.00
_cell.angle_beta   90.00
_cell.angle_gamma   90.00
#
_symmetry.space_group_name_H-M   'P 1'
#
loop_
_entity.id
_entity.type
_entity.pdbx_description
1 polymer ?
#
loop_
_entity_poly.entity_id
_entity_poly.type
_entity_poly.pdbx_seq_one_letter_code
_entity_poly.pdbx_strand_id
1 'polypeptide(L)'
;MAYPETRTFWLEPTDRITTGLRRYADRNLGGGRAEFTCASGYHSALVFTGEDDAVCDERDGYRVLAVRPLVRRDDPQWPTHCACGYAFADDDHWQEWQELIYQRADNGERYTLRERQASDVGGLPAAPPGATWDAWWMPASWAGPDGIHLMVRLPNGRDWNVDSEASNCTRPGEPHQCWVRHGDPRECRVTVDKNGYTCAAGAGSIQAADYHGFLRDGLLTAG
;
A
#
# COMPACT_ATOMS: atom_id res chain seq x y z
N MET A 1 0.38 -24.03 1.77
CA MET A 1 1.36 -23.74 0.69
C MET A 1 2.60 -23.20 1.37
N ALA A 2 3.79 -23.69 1.07
CA ALA A 2 5.02 -23.14 1.66
C ALA A 2 5.44 -21.93 0.82
N TYR A 3 5.64 -20.77 1.47
CA TYR A 3 6.15 -19.58 0.79
C TYR A 3 7.67 -19.66 0.69
N PRO A 4 8.27 -19.29 -0.46
CA PRO A 4 9.72 -19.27 -0.60
C PRO A 4 10.33 -18.19 0.30
N GLU A 5 11.59 -18.40 0.68
CA GLU A 5 12.39 -17.35 1.28
C GLU A 5 12.46 -16.15 0.33
N THR A 6 12.23 -14.95 0.85
CA THR A 6 12.15 -13.74 0.03
C THR A 6 13.08 -12.67 0.59
N ARG A 7 14.09 -12.27 -0.19
CA ARG A 7 15.01 -11.19 0.17
C ARG A 7 14.29 -9.84 0.03
N THR A 8 14.44 -8.98 1.02
CA THR A 8 13.88 -7.63 0.98
C THR A 8 14.71 -6.69 0.12
N PHE A 9 14.07 -5.67 -0.45
CA PHE A 9 14.71 -4.58 -1.17
C PHE A 9 13.98 -3.25 -0.90
N TRP A 10 14.73 -2.14 -0.89
CA TRP A 10 14.21 -0.83 -0.53
C TRP A 10 13.63 -0.10 -1.74
N LEU A 11 12.44 0.46 -1.55
CA LEU A 11 11.76 1.35 -2.48
C LEU A 11 11.80 2.78 -1.99
N GLU A 12 12.29 3.67 -2.85
CA GLU A 12 12.31 5.11 -2.62
C GLU A 12 11.15 5.79 -3.37
N PRO A 13 10.48 6.78 -2.75
CA PRO A 13 9.53 7.60 -3.47
C PRO A 13 10.26 8.40 -4.55
N THR A 14 9.69 8.45 -5.76
CA THR A 14 10.16 9.35 -6.82
C THR A 14 9.48 10.72 -6.73
N ASP A 15 9.86 11.63 -7.61
CA ASP A 15 9.16 12.89 -7.86
C ASP A 15 8.03 12.73 -8.90
N ARG A 16 7.60 11.50 -9.19
CA ARG A 16 6.59 11.18 -10.21
C ARG A 16 5.37 10.48 -9.63
N ILE A 17 4.22 10.77 -10.20
CA ILE A 17 2.96 10.06 -9.97
C ILE A 17 2.46 9.46 -11.29
N THR A 18 1.71 8.38 -11.19
CA THR A 18 0.78 7.95 -12.23
C THR A 18 -0.57 8.63 -12.00
N THR A 19 -1.27 8.96 -13.09
CA THR A 19 -2.58 9.62 -13.06
C THR A 19 -3.61 8.85 -13.88
N GLY A 20 -4.88 8.98 -13.52
CA GLY A 20 -5.95 8.35 -14.27
C GLY A 20 -7.35 8.83 -13.86
N LEU A 21 -8.33 8.43 -14.65
CA LEU A 21 -9.74 8.71 -14.43
C LEU A 21 -10.45 7.44 -14.00
N ARG A 22 -11.03 7.45 -12.80
CA ARG A 22 -11.70 6.30 -12.21
C ARG A 22 -13.19 6.54 -12.03
N ARG A 23 -14.00 5.60 -12.51
CA ARG A 23 -15.40 5.44 -12.11
C ARG A 23 -15.55 4.25 -11.19
N TYR A 24 -16.34 4.41 -10.13
CA TYR A 24 -16.71 3.28 -9.28
C TYR A 24 -18.12 3.46 -8.70
N ALA A 25 -18.79 2.34 -8.48
CA ALA A 25 -20.11 2.26 -7.86
C ALA A 25 -20.05 1.27 -6.70
N ASP A 26 -20.50 1.69 -5.52
CA ASP A 26 -20.56 0.85 -4.32
C ASP A 26 -22.00 0.71 -3.81
N ARG A 27 -22.21 -0.24 -2.90
CA ARG A 27 -23.54 -0.58 -2.35
C ARG A 27 -24.27 0.56 -1.62
N ASN A 28 -23.56 1.61 -1.22
CA ASN A 28 -24.11 2.66 -0.37
C ASN A 28 -24.63 3.85 -1.19
N LEU A 29 -24.29 3.94 -2.48
CA LEU A 29 -24.69 5.03 -3.36
C LEU A 29 -25.44 4.47 -4.57
N GLY A 30 -26.66 4.94 -4.79
CA GLY A 30 -27.47 4.56 -5.95
C GLY A 30 -28.54 3.50 -5.71
N GLY A 31 -29.31 3.61 -4.63
CA GLY A 31 -30.67 3.03 -4.57
C GLY A 31 -30.80 1.51 -4.68
N GLY A 32 -29.80 0.74 -4.23
CA GLY A 32 -29.87 -0.72 -4.26
C GLY A 32 -29.76 -1.33 -5.67
N ARG A 33 -29.05 -0.66 -6.58
CA ARG A 33 -28.85 -1.12 -7.96
C ARG A 33 -27.91 -2.33 -8.01
N ALA A 34 -28.51 -3.48 -8.31
CA ALA A 34 -27.94 -4.75 -8.79
C ALA A 34 -26.95 -5.53 -7.89
N GLU A 35 -26.97 -6.86 -8.05
CA GLU A 35 -26.01 -7.79 -7.45
C GLU A 35 -24.59 -7.44 -7.92
N PHE A 36 -23.70 -7.11 -6.99
CA PHE A 36 -22.28 -6.93 -7.28
C PHE A 36 -21.66 -8.28 -7.68
N THR A 37 -21.53 -8.51 -8.98
CA THR A 37 -20.86 -9.70 -9.53
C THR A 37 -19.34 -9.53 -9.64
N CYS A 38 -18.82 -8.33 -9.41
CA CYS A 38 -17.39 -8.07 -9.36
C CYS A 38 -16.75 -8.69 -8.11
N ALA A 39 -15.58 -9.31 -8.28
CA ALA A 39 -14.82 -9.94 -7.20
C ALA A 39 -14.50 -9.01 -6.01
N SER A 40 -14.46 -7.69 -6.26
CA SER A 40 -14.17 -6.67 -5.24
C SER A 40 -15.41 -6.17 -4.46
N GLY A 41 -16.61 -6.64 -4.79
CA GLY A 41 -17.85 -6.19 -4.13
C GLY A 41 -18.28 -4.75 -4.48
N TYR A 42 -17.71 -4.18 -5.54
CA TYR A 42 -18.06 -2.89 -6.13
C TYR A 42 -17.71 -2.90 -7.63
N HIS A 43 -18.38 -2.08 -8.43
CA HIS A 43 -18.01 -1.88 -9.83
C HIS A 43 -16.91 -0.82 -9.91
N SER A 44 -15.88 -1.04 -10.72
CA SER A 44 -14.79 -0.07 -10.90
C SER A 44 -14.16 -0.19 -12.27
N ALA A 45 -13.79 0.94 -12.83
CA ALA A 45 -12.95 1.06 -14.02
C ALA A 45 -12.03 2.26 -13.87
N LEU A 46 -10.80 2.11 -14.38
CA LEU A 46 -9.77 3.13 -14.32
C LEU A 46 -9.12 3.21 -15.70
N VAL A 47 -9.03 4.41 -16.24
CA VAL A 47 -8.26 4.72 -17.44
C VAL A 47 -7.03 5.50 -17.01
N PHE A 48 -5.84 5.00 -17.36
CA PHE A 48 -4.61 5.73 -17.14
C PHE A 48 -4.49 6.89 -18.13
N THR A 49 -4.13 8.07 -17.63
CA THR A 49 -4.01 9.29 -18.44
C THR A 49 -2.58 9.77 -18.63
N GLY A 50 -1.64 9.32 -17.80
CA GLY A 50 -0.23 9.70 -17.93
C GLY A 50 0.53 9.72 -16.60
N GLU A 51 1.83 10.01 -16.68
CA GLU A 51 2.64 10.36 -15.51
C GLU A 51 2.73 11.87 -15.37
N ASP A 52 2.87 12.36 -14.14
CA ASP A 52 3.07 13.77 -13.83
C ASP A 52 3.99 13.95 -12.61
N ASP A 53 4.33 15.19 -12.27
CA ASP A 53 5.14 15.51 -11.10
C ASP A 53 4.36 15.29 -9.80
N ALA A 54 5.03 14.70 -8.82
CA ALA A 54 4.54 14.47 -7.48
C ALA A 54 4.61 15.77 -6.67
N VAL A 55 3.49 16.47 -6.55
CA VAL A 55 3.36 17.59 -5.61
C VAL A 55 2.84 17.06 -4.28
N CYS A 56 3.52 17.36 -3.18
CA CYS A 56 3.08 17.00 -1.83
C CYS A 56 2.63 18.24 -1.06
N ASP A 57 1.54 18.11 -0.33
CA ASP A 57 1.07 19.08 0.66
C ASP A 57 1.23 18.51 2.08
N GLU A 58 1.23 19.39 3.07
CA GLU A 58 1.00 19.03 4.47
C GLU A 58 -0.43 19.39 4.87
N ARG A 59 -1.17 18.43 5.45
CA ARG A 59 -2.55 18.61 5.92
C ARG A 59 -2.72 17.89 7.25
N ASP A 60 -3.07 18.63 8.30
CA ASP A 60 -3.30 18.09 9.65
C ASP A 60 -2.13 17.26 10.21
N GLY A 61 -0.89 17.60 9.84
CA GLY A 61 0.33 16.87 10.23
C GLY A 61 0.62 15.62 9.39
N TYR A 62 -0.17 15.36 8.35
CA TYR A 62 0.07 14.30 7.37
C TYR A 62 0.65 14.91 6.10
N ARG A 63 1.70 14.30 5.55
CA ARG A 63 2.16 14.60 4.21
C ARG A 63 1.31 13.80 3.22
N VAL A 64 0.73 14.48 2.23
CA VAL A 64 -0.18 13.86 1.25
C VAL A 64 0.15 14.34 -0.16
N LEU A 65 -0.20 13.57 -1.17
CA LEU A 65 -0.19 14.07 -2.54
C LEU A 65 -1.22 15.21 -2.68
N ALA A 66 -0.81 16.30 -3.30
CA ALA A 66 -1.64 17.47 -3.52
C ALA A 66 -2.88 17.11 -4.34
N VAL A 67 -3.99 17.80 -4.06
CA VAL A 67 -5.22 17.62 -4.82
C VAL A 67 -5.08 18.30 -6.18
N ARG A 68 -5.42 17.56 -7.24
CA ARG A 68 -5.38 18.07 -8.61
C ARG A 68 -6.68 18.79 -8.99
N PRO A 69 -6.65 19.72 -9.96
CA PRO A 69 -7.85 20.39 -10.44
C PRO A 69 -8.85 19.41 -11.04
N LEU A 70 -10.13 19.58 -10.72
CA LEU A 70 -11.19 18.66 -11.14
C LEU A 70 -11.27 18.51 -12.67
N VAL A 71 -11.11 17.29 -13.17
CA VAL A 71 -11.37 16.95 -14.58
C VAL A 71 -12.87 17.02 -14.83
N ARG A 72 -13.26 17.65 -15.94
CA ARG A 72 -14.67 17.81 -16.28
C ARG A 72 -15.31 16.46 -16.57
N ARG A 73 -16.57 16.29 -16.17
CA ARG A 73 -17.31 15.03 -16.33
C ARG A 73 -17.68 14.71 -17.79
N ASP A 74 -17.61 15.69 -18.68
CA ASP A 74 -17.83 15.54 -20.12
C ASP A 74 -16.55 15.09 -20.87
N ASP A 75 -15.44 14.86 -20.17
CA ASP A 75 -14.22 14.34 -20.77
C ASP A 75 -14.44 12.91 -21.33
N PRO A 76 -14.17 12.65 -22.63
CA PRO A 76 -14.44 11.34 -23.23
C PRO A 76 -13.53 10.22 -22.71
N GLN A 77 -12.46 10.53 -21.96
CA GLN A 77 -11.57 9.52 -21.39
C GLN A 77 -12.14 8.85 -20.12
N TRP A 78 -13.21 9.38 -19.53
CA TRP A 78 -13.86 8.74 -18.39
C TRP A 78 -14.38 7.34 -18.79
N PRO A 79 -14.05 6.29 -18.02
CA PRO A 79 -14.55 4.96 -18.33
C PRO A 79 -16.07 4.91 -18.16
N THR A 80 -16.76 4.40 -19.17
CA THR A 80 -18.23 4.30 -19.17
C THR A 80 -18.73 2.97 -18.64
N HIS A 81 -17.88 1.94 -18.60
CA HIS A 81 -18.25 0.60 -18.17
C HIS A 81 -17.19 -0.05 -17.28
N CYS A 82 -17.64 -0.86 -16.33
CA CYS A 82 -16.81 -1.80 -15.60
C CYS A 82 -16.49 -3.02 -16.47
N ALA A 83 -15.39 -3.73 -16.18
CA ALA A 83 -15.01 -4.96 -16.89
C ALA A 83 -16.09 -6.06 -16.84
N CYS A 84 -16.99 -6.05 -15.84
CA CYS A 84 -18.13 -6.97 -15.77
C CYS A 84 -19.32 -6.57 -16.68
N GLY A 85 -19.22 -5.46 -17.41
CA GLY A 85 -20.27 -4.94 -18.29
C GLY A 85 -21.23 -3.93 -17.63
N TYR A 86 -21.09 -3.64 -16.33
CA TYR A 86 -21.91 -2.60 -15.67
C TYR A 86 -21.62 -1.23 -16.30
N ALA A 87 -22.66 -0.53 -16.75
CA ALA A 87 -22.58 0.84 -17.25
C ALA A 87 -22.69 1.82 -16.09
N PHE A 88 -21.71 2.72 -15.94
CA PHE A 88 -21.72 3.70 -14.84
C PHE A 88 -22.82 4.75 -15.05
N ALA A 89 -23.62 4.97 -14.00
CA ALA A 89 -24.65 6.00 -13.95
C ALA A 89 -24.07 7.35 -13.51
N ASP A 90 -24.69 8.47 -13.88
CA ASP A 90 -24.15 9.82 -13.60
C ASP A 90 -23.91 10.11 -12.10
N ASP A 91 -24.68 9.45 -11.23
CA ASP A 91 -24.59 9.54 -9.78
C ASP A 91 -23.53 8.61 -9.14
N ASP A 92 -22.91 7.72 -9.92
CA ASP A 92 -21.75 6.95 -9.48
C ASP A 92 -20.54 7.87 -9.25
N HIS A 93 -19.54 7.36 -8.52
CA HIS A 93 -18.38 8.17 -8.19
C HIS A 93 -17.52 8.50 -9.39
N TRP A 94 -17.07 9.76 -9.41
CA TRP A 94 -16.05 10.29 -10.29
C TRP A 94 -14.83 10.59 -9.44
N GLN A 95 -13.70 9.96 -9.77
CA GLN A 95 -12.46 10.13 -9.02
C GLN A 95 -11.31 10.33 -10.00
N GLU A 96 -10.64 11.46 -9.88
CA GLU A 96 -9.26 11.56 -10.34
C GLU A 96 -8.40 10.71 -9.43
N TRP A 97 -7.73 9.78 -10.06
CA TRP A 97 -6.88 8.82 -9.41
C TRP A 97 -5.43 9.24 -9.63
N GLN A 98 -4.65 9.14 -8.57
CA GLN A 98 -3.21 9.31 -8.62
C GLN A 98 -2.52 8.36 -7.66
N GLU A 99 -1.33 7.91 -8.01
CA GLU A 99 -0.48 7.08 -7.16
C GLU A 99 0.99 7.41 -7.39
N LEU A 100 1.73 7.55 -6.29
CA LEU A 100 3.16 7.81 -6.33
C LEU A 100 3.92 6.64 -6.94
N ILE A 101 4.88 6.96 -7.81
CA ILE A 101 5.81 6.00 -8.37
C ILE A 101 6.97 5.85 -7.39
N TYR A 102 7.31 4.60 -7.13
CA TYR A 102 8.47 4.22 -6.34
C TYR A 102 9.51 3.62 -7.25
N GLN A 103 10.78 3.80 -6.89
CA GLN A 103 11.90 3.16 -7.56
C GLN A 103 12.67 2.29 -6.58
N ARG A 104 13.17 1.17 -7.06
CA ARG A 104 14.04 0.31 -6.29
C ARG A 104 15.45 0.90 -6.23
N ALA A 105 16.01 1.02 -5.03
CA ALA A 105 17.26 1.74 -4.82
C ALA A 105 18.50 1.11 -5.48
N ASP A 106 18.49 -0.22 -5.69
CA ASP A 106 19.65 -0.96 -6.23
C ASP A 106 19.69 -1.03 -7.77
N ASN A 107 18.55 -0.95 -8.45
CA ASN A 107 18.47 -1.16 -9.90
C ASN A 107 17.53 -0.19 -10.65
N GLY A 108 16.79 0.68 -9.94
CA GLY A 108 15.89 1.66 -10.55
C GLY A 108 14.57 1.11 -11.09
N GLU A 109 14.22 -0.16 -10.85
CA GLU A 109 12.92 -0.71 -11.24
C GLU A 109 11.78 0.07 -10.59
N ARG A 110 10.74 0.38 -11.37
CA ARG A 110 9.65 1.27 -10.95
C ARG A 110 8.38 0.50 -10.61
N TYR A 111 7.72 0.91 -9.54
CA TYR A 111 6.53 0.27 -9.00
C TYR A 111 5.50 1.29 -8.52
N THR A 112 4.25 0.87 -8.46
CA THR A 112 3.24 1.46 -7.56
C THR A 112 3.14 0.60 -6.30
N LEU A 113 2.63 1.14 -5.18
CA LEU A 113 2.56 0.34 -3.96
C LEU A 113 1.33 -0.56 -3.92
N ARG A 114 0.20 -0.16 -4.51
CA ARG A 114 -1.07 -0.87 -4.35
C ARG A 114 -1.33 -1.84 -5.48
N GLU A 115 -1.68 -3.07 -5.13
CA GLU A 115 -2.27 -4.01 -6.09
C GLU A 115 -3.66 -3.52 -6.50
N ARG A 116 -3.91 -3.43 -7.81
CA ARG A 116 -5.20 -3.05 -8.37
C ARG A 116 -5.61 -4.09 -9.41
N GLN A 117 -6.90 -4.47 -9.41
CA GLN A 117 -7.49 -5.44 -10.36
C GLN A 117 -7.56 -4.97 -11.83
N ALA A 118 -6.71 -4.04 -12.24
CA ALA A 118 -6.45 -3.76 -13.65
C ALA A 118 -4.95 -3.99 -13.84
N SER A 119 -4.61 -4.88 -14.77
CA SER A 119 -3.24 -5.08 -15.25
C SER A 119 -2.57 -3.72 -15.43
N ASP A 120 -1.61 -3.43 -14.56
CA ASP A 120 -0.63 -2.36 -14.60
C ASP A 120 -1.21 -0.97 -14.88
N VAL A 121 -1.60 -0.26 -13.81
CA VAL A 121 -1.98 1.15 -13.93
C VAL A 121 -0.78 1.94 -14.46
N GLY A 122 -0.89 2.47 -15.67
CA GLY A 122 0.22 3.14 -16.35
C GLY A 122 1.35 2.22 -16.80
N GLY A 123 1.11 0.90 -16.91
CA GLY A 123 2.14 -0.07 -17.28
C GLY A 123 3.16 -0.34 -16.17
N LEU A 124 2.91 0.14 -14.94
CA LEU A 124 3.76 -0.14 -13.78
C LEU A 124 3.18 -1.28 -12.95
N PRO A 125 4.00 -2.29 -12.60
CA PRO A 125 3.58 -3.34 -11.70
C PRO A 125 3.42 -2.81 -10.27
N ALA A 126 2.59 -3.49 -9.48
CA ALA A 126 2.58 -3.30 -8.03
C ALA A 126 3.89 -3.84 -7.41
N ALA A 127 4.33 -3.24 -6.32
CA ALA A 127 5.53 -3.65 -5.59
C ALA A 127 5.44 -5.15 -5.21
N PRO A 128 6.41 -5.99 -5.62
CA PRO A 128 6.34 -7.42 -5.41
C PRO A 128 6.77 -7.79 -3.98
N PRO A 129 6.56 -9.05 -3.55
CA PRO A 129 7.06 -9.55 -2.28
C PRO A 129 8.54 -9.22 -2.02
N GLY A 130 8.85 -8.85 -0.78
CA GLY A 130 10.17 -8.36 -0.38
C GLY A 130 10.34 -6.85 -0.48
N ALA A 131 9.46 -6.13 -1.20
CA ALA A 131 9.51 -4.67 -1.21
C ALA A 131 9.38 -4.10 0.22
N THR A 132 10.24 -3.16 0.55
CA THR A 132 10.17 -2.36 1.78
C THR A 132 10.16 -0.88 1.45
N TRP A 133 9.43 -0.08 2.22
CA TRP A 133 9.36 1.36 2.01
C TRP A 133 9.04 2.08 3.31
N ASP A 134 9.30 3.38 3.30
CA ASP A 134 8.80 4.31 4.31
C ASP A 134 7.37 4.72 3.98
N ALA A 135 6.43 4.47 4.88
CA ALA A 135 5.09 5.05 4.82
C ALA A 135 5.11 6.51 5.30
N TRP A 136 5.85 7.36 4.58
CA TRP A 136 6.11 8.77 4.89
C TRP A 136 4.84 9.64 5.04
N TRP A 137 3.69 9.15 4.59
CA TRP A 137 2.39 9.82 4.74
C TRP A 137 1.76 9.60 6.12
N MET A 138 2.35 8.74 6.96
CA MET A 138 1.86 8.47 8.32
C MET A 138 2.33 9.55 9.32
N PRO A 139 1.66 9.71 10.47
CA PRO A 139 2.08 10.68 11.48
C PRO A 139 3.43 10.30 12.06
N ALA A 140 4.38 11.24 12.11
CA ALA A 140 5.73 11.01 12.64
C ALA A 140 5.76 10.39 14.05
N SER A 141 4.71 10.59 14.87
CA SER A 141 4.58 9.96 16.19
C SER A 141 4.51 8.42 16.17
N TRP A 142 4.28 7.81 15.01
CA TRP A 142 4.21 6.35 14.85
C TRP A 142 5.45 5.79 14.14
N ALA A 143 6.47 6.61 13.92
CA ALA A 143 7.68 6.17 13.25
C ALA A 143 8.55 5.37 14.22
N GLY A 144 9.38 4.49 13.67
CA GLY A 144 10.47 3.90 14.43
C GLY A 144 11.51 4.95 14.87
N PRO A 145 12.50 4.56 15.68
CA PRO A 145 13.48 5.48 16.25
C PRO A 145 14.37 6.19 15.22
N ASP A 146 14.42 5.69 13.98
CA ASP A 146 15.13 6.26 12.84
C ASP A 146 14.25 7.18 11.96
N GLY A 147 13.01 7.46 12.41
CA GLY A 147 12.05 8.29 11.69
C GLY A 147 11.37 7.60 10.50
N ILE A 148 11.54 6.28 10.33
CA ILE A 148 10.92 5.50 9.24
C ILE A 148 9.67 4.79 9.76
N HIS A 149 8.60 4.80 8.96
CA HIS A 149 7.47 3.88 9.11
C HIS A 149 7.69 2.67 8.20
N LEU A 150 8.33 1.62 8.73
CA LEU A 150 8.74 0.50 7.92
C LEU A 150 7.54 -0.36 7.50
N MET A 151 7.28 -0.35 6.21
CA MET A 151 6.35 -1.27 5.57
C MET A 151 7.10 -2.37 4.84
N VAL A 152 6.53 -3.58 4.84
CA VAL A 152 7.08 -4.76 4.14
C VAL A 152 5.97 -5.47 3.37
N ARG A 153 6.17 -5.71 2.07
CA ARG A 153 5.33 -6.59 1.24
C ARG A 153 5.69 -8.05 1.51
N LEU A 154 4.78 -8.77 2.15
CA LEU A 154 4.96 -10.18 2.52
C LEU A 154 4.84 -11.12 1.30
N PRO A 155 5.32 -12.38 1.40
CA PRO A 155 5.25 -13.37 0.32
C PRO A 155 3.84 -13.67 -0.23
N ASN A 156 2.80 -13.43 0.56
CA ASN A 156 1.40 -13.57 0.12
C ASN A 156 0.78 -12.26 -0.39
N GLY A 157 1.60 -11.23 -0.68
CA GLY A 157 1.16 -9.95 -1.20
C GLY A 157 0.54 -9.00 -0.17
N ARG A 158 0.47 -9.40 1.12
CA ARG A 158 -0.02 -8.53 2.21
C ARG A 158 1.04 -7.53 2.64
N ASP A 159 0.60 -6.43 3.21
CA ASP A 159 1.47 -5.42 3.81
C ASP A 159 1.57 -5.60 5.32
N TRP A 160 2.80 -5.56 5.82
CA TRP A 160 3.09 -5.50 7.24
C TRP A 160 3.68 -4.13 7.59
N ASN A 161 2.99 -3.40 8.45
CA ASN A 161 3.56 -2.24 9.13
C ASN A 161 4.33 -2.72 10.37
N VAL A 162 5.65 -2.79 10.27
CA VAL A 162 6.53 -3.34 11.31
C VAL A 162 6.48 -2.49 12.58
N ASP A 163 6.28 -1.18 12.43
CA ASP A 163 6.28 -0.22 13.54
C ASP A 163 4.89 -0.04 14.18
N SER A 164 3.86 -0.77 13.71
CA SER A 164 2.51 -0.73 14.28
C SER A 164 2.30 -1.69 15.47
N GLU A 165 1.20 -1.48 16.21
CA GLU A 165 0.72 -2.45 17.18
C GLU A 165 0.09 -3.67 16.47
N ALA A 166 0.45 -4.87 16.92
CA ALA A 166 -0.21 -6.09 16.48
C ALA A 166 -1.67 -6.14 16.96
N SER A 167 -2.55 -6.76 16.19
CA SER A 167 -3.98 -6.90 16.57
C SER A 167 -4.20 -7.68 17.87
N ASN A 168 -3.23 -8.52 18.27
CA ASN A 168 -3.20 -9.24 19.56
C ASN A 168 -2.23 -8.62 20.58
N CYS A 169 -1.94 -7.32 20.46
CA CYS A 169 -1.17 -6.56 21.42
C CYS A 169 -1.70 -6.78 22.85
N THR A 170 -0.79 -7.03 23.79
CA THR A 170 -1.13 -7.27 25.21
C THR A 170 -0.95 -6.03 26.09
N ARG A 171 -0.50 -4.91 25.52
CA ARG A 171 -0.24 -3.63 26.20
C ARG A 171 -0.70 -2.42 25.36
N PRO A 172 -1.91 -2.43 24.79
CA PRO A 172 -2.35 -1.40 23.84
C PRO A 172 -2.33 -0.01 24.48
N GLY A 173 -1.79 0.97 23.77
CA GLY A 173 -1.73 2.37 24.22
C GLY A 173 -0.64 2.68 25.27
N GLU A 174 0.09 1.68 25.75
CA GLU A 174 1.31 1.90 26.52
C GLU A 174 2.52 2.05 25.57
N PRO A 175 3.54 2.85 25.91
CA PRO A 175 4.79 2.82 25.16
C PRO A 175 5.34 1.39 25.16
N HIS A 176 5.53 0.80 23.99
CA HIS A 176 6.21 -0.46 23.73
C HIS A 176 6.27 -0.68 22.20
N GLN A 177 6.93 -1.75 21.77
CA GLN A 177 6.86 -2.23 20.37
C GLN A 177 6.30 -3.65 20.35
N CYS A 178 5.30 -3.93 19.51
CA CYS A 178 4.85 -5.32 19.30
C CYS A 178 5.95 -6.14 18.60
N TRP A 179 6.62 -5.50 17.65
CA TRP A 179 7.74 -6.02 16.88
C TRP A 179 8.93 -5.09 17.08
N VAL A 180 10.03 -5.59 17.64
CA VAL A 180 11.25 -4.81 17.80
C VAL A 180 12.10 -5.05 16.58
N ARG A 181 12.42 -4.00 15.82
CA ARG A 181 13.30 -4.09 14.65
C ARG A 181 14.69 -3.56 14.94
N HIS A 182 15.67 -4.20 14.31
CA HIS A 182 17.10 -3.88 14.36
C HIS A 182 17.67 -3.77 12.95
N GLY A 183 18.78 -3.03 12.82
CA GLY A 183 19.43 -2.79 11.53
C GLY A 183 18.81 -1.64 10.75
N ASP A 184 19.37 -1.34 9.57
CA ASP A 184 18.91 -0.25 8.71
C ASP A 184 17.93 -0.76 7.64
N PRO A 185 16.67 -0.26 7.62
CA PRO A 185 15.72 -0.55 6.55
C PRO A 185 16.20 -0.23 5.13
N ARG A 186 16.94 0.87 4.95
CA ARG A 186 17.43 1.31 3.63
C ARG A 186 18.51 0.39 3.08
N GLU A 187 19.30 -0.22 3.95
CA GLU A 187 20.27 -1.25 3.58
C GLU A 187 19.65 -2.64 3.42
N CYS A 188 18.36 -2.79 3.69
CA CYS A 188 17.65 -4.08 3.64
C CYS A 188 18.25 -5.11 4.59
N ARG A 189 18.74 -4.68 5.77
CA ARG A 189 19.35 -5.53 6.81
C ARG A 189 18.53 -5.55 8.08
N VAL A 190 17.21 -5.67 7.94
CA VAL A 190 16.30 -5.61 9.08
C VAL A 190 16.14 -6.99 9.71
N THR A 191 16.24 -7.05 11.04
CA THR A 191 15.80 -8.19 11.84
C THR A 191 14.67 -7.75 12.76
N VAL A 192 13.60 -8.53 12.82
CA VAL A 192 12.48 -8.31 13.74
C VAL A 192 12.44 -9.42 14.78
N ASP A 193 12.45 -9.05 16.06
CA ASP A 193 12.40 -9.98 17.18
C ASP A 193 11.71 -9.36 18.43
N LYS A 194 12.01 -9.92 19.61
CA LYS A 194 11.51 -9.48 20.92
C LYS A 194 12.61 -8.90 21.82
N ASN A 195 13.81 -8.66 21.28
CA ASN A 195 14.94 -8.12 22.02
C ASN A 195 14.80 -6.61 22.18
N GLY A 196 13.99 -6.18 23.15
CA GLY A 196 13.76 -4.77 23.44
C GLY A 196 12.56 -4.56 24.35
N TYR A 197 12.07 -3.33 24.39
CA TYR A 197 10.90 -3.00 25.20
C TYR A 197 9.61 -3.36 24.46
N THR A 198 9.11 -4.56 24.75
CA THR A 198 8.07 -5.22 23.95
C THR A 198 6.94 -5.80 24.80
N CYS A 199 5.79 -6.07 24.19
CA CYS A 199 4.67 -6.80 24.83
C CYS A 199 4.78 -8.32 24.59
N ALA A 200 3.79 -9.12 24.98
CA ALA A 200 3.81 -10.57 24.74
C ALA A 200 3.35 -10.99 23.32
N ALA A 201 2.91 -10.05 22.48
CA ALA A 201 2.37 -10.36 21.14
C ALA A 201 3.46 -10.74 20.12
N GLY A 202 3.08 -11.49 19.09
CA GLY A 202 3.86 -11.67 17.85
C GLY A 202 5.11 -12.56 17.93
N ALA A 203 5.75 -12.75 19.09
CA ALA A 203 6.97 -13.56 19.24
C ALA A 203 8.12 -13.25 18.21
N GLY A 204 8.15 -12.04 17.64
CA GLY A 204 9.09 -11.66 16.58
C GLY A 204 8.69 -12.12 15.18
N SER A 205 7.46 -12.60 15.02
CA SER A 205 6.86 -13.09 13.76
C SER A 205 5.63 -12.28 13.38
N ILE A 206 5.23 -12.37 12.11
CA ILE A 206 3.99 -11.80 11.58
C ILE A 206 3.11 -12.94 11.06
N GLN A 207 1.83 -12.93 11.46
CA GLN A 207 0.79 -13.74 10.84
C GLN A 207 -0.15 -12.80 10.06
N ALA A 208 -0.23 -13.00 8.75
CA ALA A 208 -1.09 -12.25 7.85
C ALA A 208 -1.80 -13.22 6.91
N ALA A 209 -3.09 -13.48 7.18
CA ALA A 209 -3.88 -14.50 6.49
C ALA A 209 -3.19 -15.89 6.51
N ASP A 210 -2.78 -16.40 5.36
CA ASP A 210 -2.15 -17.70 5.15
C ASP A 210 -0.62 -17.68 5.26
N TYR A 211 -0.01 -16.51 5.46
CA TYR A 211 1.42 -16.37 5.75
C TYR A 211 1.67 -16.22 7.24
N HIS A 212 2.62 -17.00 7.78
CA HIS A 212 3.22 -16.81 9.10
C HIS A 212 4.73 -16.91 8.96
N GLY A 213 5.47 -15.89 9.39
CA GLY A 213 6.92 -15.88 9.19
C GLY A 213 7.70 -14.82 9.96
N PHE A 214 9.00 -14.78 9.69
CA PHE A 214 9.99 -13.93 10.35
C PHE A 214 10.74 -13.08 9.33
N LEU A 215 11.21 -11.91 9.76
CA LEU A 215 12.15 -11.07 9.01
C LEU A 215 13.50 -11.07 9.75
N ARG A 216 14.55 -11.64 9.16
CA ARG A 216 15.89 -11.73 9.75
C ARG A 216 16.95 -11.37 8.72
N ASP A 217 17.78 -10.38 9.03
CA ASP A 217 18.82 -9.83 8.13
C ASP A 217 18.30 -9.62 6.68
N GLY A 218 17.11 -8.99 6.58
CA GLY A 218 16.46 -8.73 5.30
C GLY A 218 15.91 -9.95 4.57
N LEU A 219 15.77 -11.10 5.24
CA LEU A 219 15.19 -12.31 4.66
C LEU A 219 13.85 -12.63 5.33
N LEU A 220 12.78 -12.69 4.53
CA LEU A 220 11.48 -13.20 4.94
C LEU A 220 11.48 -14.71 4.82
N THR A 221 11.21 -15.41 5.92
CA THR A 221 11.11 -16.87 5.96
C THR A 221 9.78 -17.29 6.59
N ALA A 222 9.11 -18.27 5.99
CA ALA A 222 7.91 -18.85 6.59
C ALA A 222 8.27 -19.70 7.82
N GLY A 223 7.42 -19.66 8.85
CA GLY A 223 7.54 -20.44 10.07
C GLY A 223 6.84 -21.79 10.02
#